data_AF-A0A0L7L660-F1
#
_entry.id   AF-A0A0L7L660-F1
#
_cell.length_a   1.000
_cell.length_b   1.000
_cell.length_c   1.000
_cell.angle_alpha   90.00
_cell.angle_beta   90.00
_cell.angle_gamma   90.00
#
_symmetry.space_group_name_H-M   'P 1'
#
loop_
_entity.id
_entity.type
_entity.pdbx_description
1 polymer ?
#
loop_
_entity_poly.entity_id
_entity_poly.type
_entity_poly.pdbx_seq_one_letter_code
_entity_poly.pdbx_strand_id
1 'polypeptide(L)'
;MDGGVQAQLLAELLARYALLRERGNAAMTTGLIHAIIQKIREELANLDQSEEVEQITKHFHNTLQHIKNRMECPDPEGLGYEGLVLS
;
A
#
# COMPACT_ATOMS: atom_id res chain seq x y z
N MET A 1 12.00 16.91 -5.04
CA MET A 1 10.54 16.89 -4.80
C MET A 1 10.34 16.95 -3.29
N ASP A 2 9.22 17.48 -2.84
CA ASP A 2 8.88 17.50 -1.42
C ASP A 2 8.59 16.07 -0.92
N GLY A 3 9.16 15.71 0.24
CA GLY A 3 9.14 14.34 0.76
C GLY A 3 7.74 13.90 1.20
N GLY A 4 6.96 14.80 1.79
CA GLY A 4 5.55 14.55 2.16
C GLY A 4 4.70 14.20 0.93
N VAL A 5 4.82 15.02 -0.13
CA VAL A 5 4.14 14.76 -1.41
C VAL A 5 4.55 13.41 -2.01
N GLN A 6 5.83 13.03 -1.94
CA GLN A 6 6.28 11.74 -2.43
C GLN A 6 5.67 10.57 -1.63
N ALA A 7 5.66 10.64 -0.31
CA ALA A 7 5.06 9.62 0.55
C ALA A 7 3.54 9.50 0.32
N GLN A 8 2.84 10.63 0.18
CA GLN A 8 1.41 10.66 -0.15
C GLN A 8 1.12 9.98 -1.48
N LEU A 9 1.86 10.32 -2.55
CA LEU A 9 1.68 9.72 -3.87
C LEU A 9 1.97 8.21 -3.86
N LEU A 10 2.98 7.76 -3.10
CA LEU A 10 3.25 6.34 -2.94
C LEU A 10 2.12 5.60 -2.22
N ALA A 11 1.54 6.20 -1.18
CA ALA A 11 0.40 5.63 -0.46
C ALA A 11 -0.85 5.52 -1.36
N GLU A 12 -1.14 6.54 -2.17
CA GLU A 12 -2.22 6.51 -3.16
C GLU A 12 -1.96 5.44 -4.24
N LEU A 13 -0.71 5.32 -4.69
CA LEU A 13 -0.30 4.31 -5.67
C LEU A 13 -0.51 2.89 -5.13
N LEU A 14 -0.16 2.63 -3.86
CA LEU A 14 -0.42 1.36 -3.20
C LEU A 14 -1.91 1.01 -3.22
N ALA A 15 -2.77 1.96 -2.85
CA ALA A 15 -4.21 1.76 -2.85
C ALA A 15 -4.73 1.43 -4.26
N ARG A 16 -4.20 2.10 -5.29
CA ARG A 16 -4.58 1.84 -6.67
C ARG A 16 -4.10 0.48 -7.16
N TYR A 17 -2.92 0.04 -6.77
CA TYR A 17 -2.37 -1.26 -7.15
C TYR A 17 -3.11 -2.41 -6.49
N ALA A 18 -3.48 -2.26 -5.21
CA ALA A 18 -4.37 -3.16 -4.51
C ALA A 18 -5.71 -3.31 -5.26
N LEU A 19 -6.36 -2.20 -5.59
CA LEU A 19 -7.63 -2.21 -6.35
C LEU A 19 -7.49 -2.90 -7.72
N LEU A 20 -6.43 -2.62 -8.47
CA LEU A 20 -6.20 -3.21 -9.79
C LEU A 20 -5.97 -4.72 -9.69
N ARG A 21 -5.21 -5.18 -8.69
CA ARG A 21 -5.00 -6.60 -8.43
C ARG A 21 -6.31 -7.30 -8.06
N GLU A 22 -7.09 -6.69 -7.17
CA GLU A 22 -8.40 -7.21 -6.76
C GLU A 22 -9.40 -7.27 -7.93
N ARG A 23 -9.18 -6.49 -9.00
CA ARG A 23 -9.95 -6.56 -10.25
C ARG A 23 -9.40 -7.55 -11.28
N GLY A 24 -8.48 -8.42 -10.90
CA GLY A 24 -7.95 -9.46 -11.79
C GLY A 24 -6.70 -9.06 -12.58
N ASN A 25 -6.10 -7.89 -12.31
CA ASN A 25 -4.93 -7.45 -13.08
C ASN A 25 -3.64 -8.17 -12.61
N ALA A 26 -3.24 -9.19 -13.37
CA ALA A 26 -2.04 -9.99 -13.09
C ALA A 26 -0.71 -9.23 -13.16
N ALA A 27 -0.66 -8.07 -13.82
CA ALA A 27 0.54 -7.23 -13.86
C ALA A 27 0.86 -6.62 -12.48
N MET A 28 -0.15 -6.45 -11.61
CA MET A 28 0.02 -5.98 -10.24
C MET A 28 0.44 -7.15 -9.35
N THR A 29 1.72 -7.53 -9.42
CA THR A 29 2.26 -8.66 -8.66
C THR A 29 2.37 -8.34 -7.17
N THR A 30 2.32 -9.38 -6.33
CA THR A 30 2.53 -9.23 -4.88
C THR A 30 3.92 -8.67 -4.56
N GLY A 31 4.94 -9.02 -5.35
CA GLY A 31 6.28 -8.45 -5.21
C GLY A 31 6.32 -6.94 -5.46
N LEU A 32 5.57 -6.45 -6.45
CA LEU A 32 5.50 -5.02 -6.76
C LEU A 32 4.72 -4.25 -5.67
N ILE A 33 3.63 -4.83 -5.15
CA ILE A 33 2.90 -4.28 -4.00
C ILE A 33 3.79 -4.24 -2.76
N HIS A 34 4.54 -5.30 -2.48
CA HIS A 34 5.49 -5.35 -1.37
C HIS A 34 6.59 -4.27 -1.51
N ALA A 35 7.16 -4.11 -2.69
CA ALA A 35 8.19 -3.09 -2.94
C ALA A 35 7.68 -1.68 -2.66
N ILE A 36 6.44 -1.36 -3.01
CA ILE A 36 5.83 -0.06 -2.68
C ILE A 36 5.61 0.08 -1.17
N ILE A 37 5.15 -0.96 -0.48
CA ILE A 37 4.98 -0.94 0.98
C ILE A 37 6.31 -0.61 1.67
N GLN A 38 7.41 -1.25 1.27
CA GLN A 38 8.73 -0.98 1.83
C GLN A 38 9.17 0.45 1.52
N LYS A 39 8.97 0.91 0.28
CA LYS A 39 9.33 2.28 -0.10
C LYS A 39 8.56 3.34 0.68
N ILE A 40 7.26 3.15 0.93
CA ILE A 40 6.47 4.08 1.76
C ILE A 40 7.03 4.14 3.18
N ARG A 41 7.38 2.99 3.78
CA ARG A 41 7.96 2.92 5.14
C ARG A 41 9.30 3.65 5.21
N GLU A 42 10.16 3.44 4.23
CA GLU A 42 11.45 4.14 4.12
C GLU A 42 11.24 5.66 4.01
N GLU A 43 10.34 6.12 3.14
CA GLU A 43 10.06 7.55 2.98
C GLU A 43 9.49 8.15 4.27
N LEU A 44 8.46 7.53 4.87
CA LEU A 44 7.86 8.01 6.12
C LEU A 44 8.86 8.09 7.27
N ALA A 45 9.83 7.17 7.34
CA ALA A 45 10.87 7.19 8.37
C ALA A 45 11.85 8.37 8.22
N ASN A 46 11.94 8.96 7.03
CA ASN A 46 12.81 10.10 6.73
C ASN A 46 12.10 11.46 6.86
N LEU A 47 10.79 11.49 7.13
CA LEU A 47 10.02 12.72 7.26
C LEU A 47 9.94 13.18 8.72
N ASP A 48 10.04 14.50 8.91
CA ASP A 48 9.75 15.12 10.20
C ASP A 48 8.27 14.93 10.56
N GLN A 49 8.00 14.68 11.84
CA GLN A 49 6.61 14.58 12.29
C GLN A 49 5.84 15.89 12.06
N SER A 50 4.71 15.76 11.39
CA SER A 50 3.76 16.82 11.12
C SER A 50 2.35 16.25 11.00
N GLU A 51 1.33 17.12 11.05
CA GLU A 51 -0.05 16.72 10.83
C GLU A 51 -0.25 16.04 9.46
N GLU A 52 0.46 16.52 8.43
CA GLU A 52 0.46 15.90 7.11
C GLU A 52 0.99 14.46 7.16
N VAL A 53 2.14 14.24 7.81
CA VAL A 53 2.75 12.91 7.94
C VAL A 53 1.85 11.96 8.73
N GLU A 54 1.14 12.44 9.75
CA GLU A 54 0.13 11.65 10.47
C GLU A 54 -1.03 11.23 9.56
N GLN A 55 -1.52 12.13 8.70
CA GLN A 55 -2.58 11.82 7.74
C GLN A 55 -2.12 10.79 6.71
N ILE A 56 -0.91 10.94 6.16
CA ILE A 56 -0.32 9.98 5.22
C ILE A 56 -0.16 8.61 5.89
N THR A 57 0.38 8.58 7.12
CA THR A 57 0.58 7.35 7.90
C THR A 57 -0.75 6.64 8.17
N LYS A 58 -1.80 7.40 8.52
CA LYS A 58 -3.14 6.86 8.72
C LYS A 58 -3.72 6.29 7.42
N HIS A 59 -3.56 6.99 6.29
CA HIS A 59 -4.00 6.48 5.00
C HIS A 59 -3.29 5.17 4.64
N PHE A 60 -1.97 5.14 4.77
CA PHE A 60 -1.16 3.95 4.54
C PHE A 60 -1.58 2.78 5.44
N HIS A 61 -1.77 3.03 6.74
CA HIS A 61 -2.22 2.01 7.69
C HIS A 61 -3.59 1.44 7.30
N ASN A 62 -4.55 2.28 6.93
CA ASN A 62 -5.87 1.84 6.48
C ASN A 62 -5.78 0.97 5.23
N THR A 63 -4.89 1.32 4.29
CA THR A 63 -4.64 0.51 3.09
C THR A 63 -4.02 -0.85 3.44
N LEU A 64 -3.09 -0.91 4.40
CA LEU A 64 -2.54 -2.19 4.87
C LEU A 64 -3.60 -3.06 5.54
N GLN A 65 -4.48 -2.46 6.36
CA GLN A 65 -5.61 -3.18 6.97
C GLN A 65 -6.58 -3.71 5.89
N HIS A 66 -6.89 -2.92 4.86
CA HIS A 66 -7.70 -3.36 3.73
C HIS A 66 -7.08 -4.59 3.04
N ILE A 67 -5.79 -4.52 2.70
CA ILE A 67 -5.08 -5.65 2.07
C ILE A 67 -5.10 -6.88 2.99
N LYS A 68 -4.86 -6.70 4.29
CA LYS A 68 -4.93 -7.79 5.27
C LYS A 68 -6.32 -8.44 5.31
N ASN A 69 -7.38 -7.64 5.35
CA ASN A 69 -8.75 -8.16 5.33
C ASN A 69 -9.04 -8.94 4.05
N ARG A 70 -8.48 -8.53 2.91
CA ARG A 70 -8.61 -9.25 1.62
C ARG A 70 -7.73 -10.50 1.54
N MET A 71 -6.64 -10.59 2.32
CA MET A 71 -5.89 -11.83 2.50
C MET A 71 -6.68 -12.85 3.32
N GLU A 72 -7.38 -12.40 4.36
CA GLU A 72 -8.20 -13.25 5.24
C GLU A 72 -9.53 -13.65 4.58
N CYS A 73 -10.12 -12.76 3.79
CA CYS A 73 -11.36 -12.97 3.05
C CYS A 73 -11.13 -12.67 1.54
N PRO A 74 -10.53 -13.63 0.81
CA PRO A 74 -10.25 -13.46 -0.61
C PRO A 74 -11.53 -13.42 -1.44
N ASP A 75 -11.53 -12.52 -2.42
CA ASP A 75 -12.61 -12.42 -3.41
C ASP A 75 -12.51 -13.56 -4.43
N PRO A 76 -13.58 -14.34 -4.67
CA PRO A 76 -13.55 -15.39 -5.68
C PRO A 76 -13.36 -14.87 -7.11
N GLU A 77 -13.68 -13.60 -7.39
CA GLU A 77 -13.55 -12.99 -8.73
C GLU A 77 -12.23 -12.21 -8.92
N GLY A 78 -11.47 -12.00 -7.84
CA GLY A 78 -10.24 -11.19 -7.84
C GLY A 78 -8.96 -12.00 -7.69
N LEU A 79 -7.80 -11.36 -7.90
CA LEU A 79 -6.53 -11.96 -7.52
C LEU A 79 -6.25 -11.72 -6.04
N GLY A 80 -6.01 -12.81 -5.30
CA GLY A 80 -5.57 -12.75 -3.91
C GLY A 80 -4.13 -12.26 -3.75
N TYR A 81 -3.68 -12.12 -2.51
CA TYR A 81 -2.35 -11.61 -2.16
C TYR A 81 -1.40 -12.72 -1.68
N GLU A 82 -1.43 -13.89 -2.33
CA GLU A 82 -0.60 -15.05 -1.97
C GLU A 82 0.90 -14.69 -1.93
N GLY A 83 1.55 -15.05 -0.82
CA GLY A 83 2.98 -14.76 -0.59
C GLY A 83 3.31 -13.30 -0.27
N LEU A 84 2.31 -12.39 -0.20
CA LEU A 84 2.54 -11.03 0.27
C LEU A 84 2.80 -11.02 1.78
N VAL A 85 3.88 -10.36 2.19
CA VAL A 85 4.20 -10.13 3.61
C VAL A 85 4.02 -8.66 3.93
N LEU A 86 3.19 -8.37 4.93
CA LEU A 86 2.88 -7.01 5.42
C LEU A 86 3.74 -6.60 6.63
N SER A 87 4.59 -7.49 7.15
CA SER A 87 5.43 -7.25 8.34
C SER A 87 6.47 -6.18 8.10
#